data_AF-A0A2K2VUK7-F1
#
_entry.id   AF-A0A2K2VUK7-F1
#
_cell.length_a   1.000
_cell.length_b   1.000
_cell.length_c   1.000
_cell.angle_alpha   90.00
_cell.angle_beta   90.00
_cell.angle_gamma   90.00
#
_symmetry.space_group_name_H-M   'P 1'
#
loop_
_entity.id
_entity.type
_entity.pdbx_description
1 polymer ?
#
loop_
_entity_poly.entity_id
_entity_poly.type
_entity_poly.pdbx_seq_one_letter_code
_entity_poly.pdbx_strand_id
1 'polypeptide(L)' 'MANPGHFVELKKGVETWNSWRRASPELVPDLREADLRGANLSGVNFRGADLSGADLREANLSEANLS' A
#
# COMPACT_ATOMS: atom_id res chain seq x y z
N MET A 1 -2.49 3.44 -14.60
CA MET A 1 -2.47 2.00 -14.27
C MET A 1 -1.33 1.71 -13.30
N ALA A 2 -1.67 1.41 -12.05
CA ALA A 2 -0.73 0.81 -11.10
C ALA A 2 -0.06 -0.42 -11.73
N ASN A 3 1.24 -0.62 -11.47
CA ASN A 3 1.92 -1.86 -11.82
C ASN A 3 1.23 -3.03 -11.07
N PRO A 4 0.63 -4.01 -11.77
CA PRO A 4 -0.19 -5.04 -11.13
C PRO A 4 0.53 -5.86 -10.05
N GLY A 5 1.87 -5.97 -10.14
CA GLY A 5 2.66 -6.79 -9.23
C GLY A 5 2.62 -6.32 -7.76
N HIS A 6 2.70 -5.02 -7.50
CA HIS A 6 2.76 -4.51 -6.12
C HIS A 6 1.38 -4.59 -5.45
N PHE A 7 0.32 -4.25 -6.18
CA PHE A 7 -1.05 -4.31 -5.66
C PHE A 7 -1.48 -5.72 -5.24
N VAL A 8 -0.93 -6.77 -5.87
CA VAL A 8 -1.18 -8.16 -5.50
C VAL A 8 -0.68 -8.48 -4.10
N GLU A 9 0.48 -7.97 -3.68
CA GLU A 9 1.00 -8.22 -2.33
C GLU A 9 0.17 -7.51 -1.25
N LEU A 10 -0.33 -6.30 -1.53
CA LEU A 10 -1.19 -5.57 -0.61
C LEU A 10 -2.54 -6.29 -0.40
N LYS A 11 -3.11 -6.87 -1.47
CA LYS A 11 -4.35 -7.67 -1.39
C LYS A 11 -4.22 -8.95 -0.58
N LYS A 12 -3.00 -9.47 -0.41
CA LYS A 12 -2.74 -10.63 0.46
C LYS A 12 -2.72 -10.26 1.95
N GLY A 13 -2.58 -8.97 2.26
CA GLY A 13 -2.66 -8.41 3.60
C GLY A 13 -1.47 -7.52 3.96
N VAL A 14 -1.64 -6.73 5.03
CA VAL A 14 -0.64 -5.77 5.52
C VAL A 14 0.68 -6.45 5.88
N GLU A 15 0.66 -7.63 6.50
CA GLU A 15 1.87 -8.36 6.88
C GLU A 15 2.70 -8.81 5.66
N THR A 16 2.03 -9.28 4.62
CA THR A 16 2.68 -9.67 3.36
C THR A 16 3.32 -8.45 2.69
N TRP A 17 2.57 -7.35 2.60
CA TRP A 17 3.07 -6.09 2.08
C TRP A 17 4.29 -5.60 2.87
N ASN A 18 4.21 -5.55 4.20
CA ASN A 18 5.28 -5.07 5.05
C ASN A 18 6.53 -5.95 4.96
N SER A 19 6.36 -7.26 4.79
CA SER A 19 7.48 -8.18 4.58
C SER A 19 8.17 -7.96 3.23
N TRP A 20 7.39 -7.74 2.17
CA TRP A 20 7.92 -7.33 0.87
C TRP A 20 8.63 -5.97 0.94
N ARG A 21 8.07 -4.97 1.63
CA ARG A 21 8.72 -3.66 1.82
C ARG A 21 10.03 -3.74 2.60
N ARG A 22 10.14 -4.66 3.56
CA ARG A 22 11.40 -4.94 4.26
C ARG A 22 12.44 -5.57 3.34
N ALA A 23 12.02 -6.44 2.43
CA ALA A 23 12.90 -7.10 1.47
C ALA A 23 13.31 -6.21 0.29
N SER A 24 12.52 -5.17 -0.02
CA SER A 24 12.75 -4.27 -1.16
C SER A 24 12.52 -2.80 -0.81
N PRO A 25 13.34 -2.21 0.11
CA PRO A 25 13.19 -0.83 0.55
C PRO A 25 13.48 0.21 -0.54
N GLU A 26 14.26 -0.14 -1.56
CA GLU A 26 14.65 0.70 -2.68
C GLU A 26 13.55 0.88 -3.73
N LEU A 27 12.55 -0.01 -3.74
CA LEU A 27 11.45 0.08 -4.70
C LEU A 27 10.46 1.15 -4.29
N VAL A 28 9.93 1.84 -5.29
CA VAL A 28 8.82 2.81 -5.19
C VAL A 28 7.55 2.07 -5.58
N PRO A 29 6.64 1.76 -4.63
CA PRO A 29 5.41 1.07 -4.97
C PRO A 29 4.45 1.98 -5.74
N ASP A 30 4.05 1.57 -6.94
CA ASP A 30 3.00 2.23 -7.72
C ASP A 30 1.63 1.69 -7.29
N LEU A 31 0.87 2.52 -6.58
CA LEU A 31 -0.51 2.27 -6.12
C LEU A 31 -1.48 3.33 -6.68
N ARG A 32 -1.12 3.97 -7.79
CA ARG A 32 -1.96 5.00 -8.40
C ARG A 32 -3.32 4.44 -8.79
N GLU A 33 -4.36 5.21 -8.54
CA GLU A 33 -5.76 4.85 -8.86
C GLU A 33 -6.22 3.55 -8.18
N ALA A 34 -5.50 3.05 -7.17
CA ALA A 34 -5.88 1.83 -6.46
C ALA A 34 -7.18 2.05 -5.67
N ASP A 35 -8.14 1.13 -5.81
CA ASP A 35 -9.32 1.08 -4.95
C ASP A 35 -8.96 0.38 -3.63
N LEU A 36 -8.81 1.18 -2.57
CA LEU A 36 -8.47 0.75 -1.22
C LEU A 36 -9.58 1.12 -0.22
N ARG A 37 -10.80 1.32 -0.73
CA ARG A 37 -11.94 1.74 0.10
C ARG A 37 -12.27 0.70 1.15
N GLY A 38 -12.48 1.16 2.38
CA GLY A 38 -12.81 0.30 3.52
C GLY A 38 -11.72 -0.70 3.91
N ALA A 39 -10.51 -0.60 3.31
CA ALA A 39 -9.44 -1.56 3.59
C ALA A 39 -8.88 -1.35 5.00
N ASN A 40 -8.59 -2.45 5.70
CA ASN A 40 -7.82 -2.39 6.94
C ASN A 40 -6.32 -2.33 6.61
N LEU A 41 -5.77 -1.12 6.63
CA LEU A 41 -4.38 -0.79 6.31
C LEU A 41 -3.61 -0.34 7.57
N SER A 42 -4.07 -0.77 8.75
CA SER A 42 -3.44 -0.44 10.02
C SER A 42 -1.99 -0.92 10.04
N GLY A 43 -1.04 -0.04 10.34
CA GLY A 43 0.39 -0.37 10.40
C GLY A 43 1.04 -0.64 9.04
N VAL A 44 0.37 -0.35 7.91
CA VAL A 44 0.94 -0.59 6.58
C VAL A 44 2.10 0.36 6.30
N ASN A 45 3.16 -0.16 5.66
CA ASN A 45 4.30 0.63 5.24
C ASN A 45 4.16 1.08 3.78
N PHE A 46 3.50 2.22 3.53
CA PHE A 46 3.46 2.87 2.21
C PHE A 46 4.57 3.90 2.01
N ARG A 47 5.68 3.81 2.76
CA ARG A 47 6.80 4.73 2.62
C ARG A 47 7.26 4.82 1.16
N GLY A 48 7.23 6.04 0.62
CA GLY A 48 7.58 6.34 -0.76
C GLY A 48 6.67 5.72 -1.83
N ALA A 49 5.47 5.24 -1.49
CA ALA A 49 4.51 4.74 -2.48
C ALA A 49 3.82 5.90 -3.21
N ASP A 50 3.62 5.73 -4.52
CA ASP A 50 2.80 6.65 -5.31
C ASP A 50 1.32 6.25 -5.17
N LEU A 51 0.59 7.00 -4.37
CA LEU A 51 -0.84 6.83 -4.11
C LEU A 51 -1.69 7.81 -4.94
N SER A 52 -1.14 8.42 -5.99
CA SER A 52 -1.86 9.45 -6.76
C SER A 52 -3.17 8.88 -7.32
N GLY A 53 -4.30 9.50 -6.93
CA GLY A 53 -5.64 9.05 -7.33
C GLY A 53 -6.14 7.78 -6.65
N ALA A 54 -5.41 7.20 -5.69
CA ALA A 54 -5.89 6.07 -4.91
C ALA A 54 -7.11 6.45 -4.07
N ASP A 55 -8.10 5.56 -4.00
CA ASP A 55 -9.31 5.76 -3.22
C ASP A 55 -9.17 5.10 -1.86
N LEU A 56 -8.86 5.91 -0.84
CA LEU A 56 -8.67 5.50 0.55
C LEU A 56 -9.88 5.81 1.44
N ARG A 57 -11.05 6.10 0.87
CA ARG A 57 -12.25 6.40 1.66
C ARG A 57 -12.59 5.22 2.58
N GLU A 58 -12.86 5.51 3.85
CA GLU A 58 -13.16 4.51 4.89
C GLU A 58 -12.01 3.53 5.20
N ALA A 59 -10.83 3.71 4.61
CA ALA A 59 -9.67 2.87 4.93
C ALA A 59 -9.18 3.15 6.36
N ASN A 60 -8.87 2.10 7.11
CA ASN A 60 -8.19 2.23 8.39
C ASN A 60 -6.69 2.40 8.15
N LEU A 61 -6.17 3.61 8.33
CA LEU A 61 -4.74 3.94 8.19
C LEU A 61 -4.06 4.18 9.55
N SER A 62 -4.63 3.69 10.67
CA SER A 62 -4.01 3.80 11.98
C SER A 62 -2.58 3.25 11.94
N GLU A 63 -1.62 4.04 12.43
CA GLU A 63 -0.19 3.67 12.45
C GLU A 63 0.44 3.40 11.07
N ALA A 64 -0.24 3.73 9.97
CA ALA A 64 0.32 3.58 8.64
C ALA A 64 1.52 4.53 8.45
N ASN A 65 2.58 4.04 7.83
CA ASN A 65 3.73 4.84 7.44
C ASN A 65 3.53 5.36 6.00
N LEU A 66 3.32 6.67 5.86
CA LEU A 66 3.11 7.36 4.58
C LEU A 66 4.27 8.31 4.21
N SER A 67 5.38 8.31 4.97
CA SER A 67 6.49 9.26 4.76
C SER A 67 7.31 9.03 3.49
#